data_AF-A0A5M8RL77-F1
#
_entry.id   AF-A0A5M8RL77-F1
#
_cell.length_a   1.000
_cell.length_b   1.000
_cell.length_c   1.000
_cell.angle_alpha   90.00
_cell.angle_beta   90.00
_cell.angle_gamma   90.00
#
_symmetry.space_group_name_H-M   'P 1'
#
loop_
_entity.id
_entity.type
_entity.pdbx_description
1 polymer ?
#
loop_
_entity_poly.entity_id
_entity_poly.type
_entity_poly.pdbx_seq_one_letter_code
_entity_poly.pdbx_strand_id
1 'polypeptide(L)' 'MGAIERNGYTFEPEYSVTRQNGAIHVYRRGRFVEEIPFEFHGEFPEHDLIEELVNHYCYENKI' A
#
# COMPACT_ATOMS: atom_id res chain seq x y z
N MET A 1 -3.99 4.52 -10.18
CA MET A 1 -2.73 4.54 -9.42
C MET A 1 -1.93 3.31 -9.82
N GLY A 2 -0.61 3.44 -9.96
CA GLY A 2 0.24 2.32 -10.36
C GLY A 2 0.60 1.43 -9.17
N ALA A 3 0.86 0.15 -9.42
CA ALA A 3 1.42 -0.76 -8.44
C ALA A 3 2.89 -0.41 -8.17
N ILE A 4 3.34 -0.53 -6.92
CA ILE A 4 4.75 -0.37 -6.54
C ILE A 4 5.38 -1.77 -6.48
N GLU A 5 6.49 -1.99 -7.19
CA GLU A 5 7.20 -3.28 -7.17
C GLU A 5 8.54 -3.16 -6.42
N ARG A 6 8.80 -4.03 -5.44
CA ARG A 6 10.06 -4.08 -4.68
C ARG A 6 10.45 -5.52 -4.33
N ASN A 7 11.64 -5.95 -4.74
CA ASN A 7 12.22 -7.25 -4.36
C ASN A 7 11.28 -8.46 -4.58
N GLY A 8 10.45 -8.40 -5.63
CA GLY A 8 9.47 -9.43 -5.98
C GLY A 8 8.14 -9.36 -5.21
N TYR A 9 7.94 -8.29 -4.43
CA TYR A 9 6.67 -7.88 -3.87
C TYR A 9 6.02 -6.81 -4.76
N THR A 10 4.70 -6.84 -4.85
CA THR A 10 3.87 -5.88 -5.56
C THR A 10 2.88 -5.29 -4.57
N PHE A 11 2.83 -3.97 -4.46
CA PHE A 11 1.96 -3.23 -3.57
C PHE A 11 0.95 -2.48 -4.41
N GLU A 12 -0.32 -2.85 -4.26
CA GLU A 12 -1.44 -2.25 -4.99
C GLU A 12 -2.30 -1.44 -4.02
N PRO A 13 -2.17 -0.10 -4.01
CA PRO A 13 -3.02 0.74 -3.17
C PRO A 13 -4.41 0.89 -3.77
N GLU A 14 -5.42 0.55 -2.98
CA GLU A 14 -6.83 0.79 -3.27
C GLU A 14 -7.43 1.67 -2.17
N TYR A 15 -8.28 2.62 -2.53
CA TYR A 15 -8.91 3.48 -1.53
C TYR A 15 -10.26 4.04 -1.98
N SER A 16 -11.04 4.46 -1.00
CA SER A 16 -12.33 5.12 -1.17
C SER A 16 -12.26 6.54 -0.63
N VAL A 17 -12.38 7.53 -1.52
CA VAL A 17 -12.49 8.95 -1.16
C VAL A 17 -13.73 9.19 -0.30
N THR A 18 -14.87 8.59 -0.62
CA THR A 18 -16.10 8.78 0.17
C THR A 18 -15.97 8.23 1.60
N ARG A 19 -15.29 7.09 1.77
CA ARG A 19 -15.09 6.48 3.09
C ARG A 19 -13.82 6.95 3.80
N GLN A 20 -12.98 7.74 3.14
CA GLN A 20 -11.73 8.25 3.70
C GLN A 20 -10.79 7.13 4.21
N ASN A 21 -10.82 5.98 3.54
CA ASN A 21 -10.04 4.81 3.91
C ASN A 21 -9.55 4.03 2.69
N GLY A 22 -8.52 3.21 2.89
CA GLY A 22 -7.95 2.37 1.85
C GLY A 22 -7.19 1.20 2.42
N ALA A 23 -6.67 0.38 1.52
CA ALA A 23 -5.80 -0.73 1.83
C ALA A 23 -4.72 -0.85 0.74
N ILE A 24 -3.53 -1.29 1.13
CA ILE A 24 -2.47 -1.66 0.20
C ILE A 24 -2.44 -3.19 0.13
N HIS A 25 -2.82 -3.76 -1.00
CA HIS A 25 -2.73 -5.19 -1.22
C HIS A 25 -1.29 -5.57 -1.54
N VAL A 26 -0.70 -6.45 -0.73
CA VAL A 26 0.67 -6.94 -0.88
C VAL A 26 0.62 -8.30 -1.54
N TYR A 27 1.24 -8.39 -2.72
CA TYR A 27 1.46 -9.63 -3.43
C TYR A 27 2.94 -9.97 -3.45
N ARG A 28 3.29 -11.25 -3.49
CA ARG A 28 4.64 -11.73 -3.72
C ARG A 28 4.63 -12.75 -4.84
N ARG A 29 5.29 -12.45 -5.95
CA ARG A 29 5.31 -13.32 -7.15
C ARG A 29 3.89 -13.74 -7.59
N GLY A 30 2.95 -12.79 -7.56
CA GLY A 30 1.55 -13.01 -7.93
C GLY A 30 0.68 -13.75 -6.90
N ARG A 31 1.20 -14.04 -5.69
CA ARG A 31 0.39 -14.58 -4.58
C ARG A 31 0.09 -13.48 -3.58
N PHE A 32 -1.19 -13.33 -3.24
CA PHE A 32 -1.60 -12.45 -2.15
C PHE A 32 -0.90 -12.90 -0.85
N VAL A 33 -0.29 -11.94 -0.17
CA VAL A 33 0.40 -12.13 1.12
C VAL A 33 -0.48 -11.56 2.22
N GLU A 34 -0.81 -10.28 2.12
CA GLU A 34 -1.56 -9.54 3.13
C GLU A 34 -2.08 -8.20 2.59
N GLU A 35 -2.90 -7.52 3.38
CA GLU A 35 -3.37 -6.16 3.13
C GLU A 35 -2.97 -5.24 4.27
N ILE A 36 -2.58 -3.99 3.94
CA ILE A 36 -2.24 -2.96 4.91
C ILE A 36 -3.36 -1.91 4.89
N PRO A 37 -4.33 -1.97 5.81
CA PRO A 37 -5.39 -0.97 5.88
C PRO A 37 -4.82 0.37 6.37
N PHE A 38 -5.32 1.46 5.80
CA PHE A 38 -4.98 2.82 6.19
C PHE A 38 -6.19 3.74 6.10
N GLU A 39 -6.17 4.81 6.87
CA GLU A 39 -7.13 5.90 6.77
C GLU A 39 -6.41 7.14 6.26
N PHE A 40 -7.12 8.00 5.54
CA PHE A 40 -6.58 9.25 5.03
C PHE A 40 -7.65 10.33 5.11
N HIS A 41 -7.22 11.58 5.17
CA HIS A 41 -8.13 12.72 5.20
C HIS A 41 -7.90 13.63 3.99
N GLY A 42 -8.98 14.07 3.35
CA GLY A 42 -8.93 14.95 2.18
C GLY A 42 -9.48 14.29 0.92
N GLU A 43 -9.25 14.90 -0.24
CA GLU A 43 -9.81 14.37 -1.49
C GLU A 43 -9.12 13.09 -1.96
N PHE A 44 -7.86 12.87 -1.59
CA PHE A 44 -7.06 11.69 -1.95
C PHE A 44 -6.03 11.42 -0.85
N PRO A 45 -5.59 10.17 -0.63
CA PRO A 45 -4.44 9.91 0.21
C PRO A 45 -3.21 10.55 -0.42
N GLU A 46 -2.38 11.15 0.44
CA GLU A 46 -1.12 11.71 0.01
C GLU A 46 -0.23 10.60 -0.55
N HIS A 47 0.49 10.91 -1.63
CA HIS A 47 1.39 9.94 -2.25
C HIS A 47 2.44 9.45 -1.25
N ASP A 48 2.95 10.38 -0.45
CA ASP A 48 3.94 10.15 0.60
C ASP A 48 3.43 9.14 1.65
N LEU A 49 2.13 9.19 2.02
CA LEU A 49 1.54 8.23 2.96
C LEU A 49 1.66 6.79 2.43
N ILE A 50 1.33 6.58 1.16
CA ILE A 50 1.41 5.24 0.54
C ILE A 50 2.86 4.77 0.46
N GLU A 51 3.77 5.65 0.05
CA GLU A 51 5.19 5.32 0.00
C GLU A 51 5.77 4.99 1.38
N GLU A 52 5.42 5.76 2.41
CA GLU A 52 5.84 5.52 3.79
C GLU A 52 5.34 4.18 4.31
N LEU A 53 4.07 3.83 4.06
CA LEU A 53 3.51 2.53 4.45
C LEU A 53 4.25 1.37 3.78
N VAL A 54 4.56 1.49 2.48
CA VAL A 54 5.34 0.48 1.76
C VAL A 54 6.78 0.41 2.29
N ASN A 55 7.43 1.56 2.53
CA ASN A 55 8.77 1.63 3.09
C ASN A 55 8.84 0.96 4.46
N HIS A 56 7.88 1.27 5.33
CA HIS A 56 7.77 0.68 6.66
C HIS A 56 7.57 -0.83 6.57
N TYR A 57 6.67 -1.29 5.70
CA TYR A 57 6.47 -2.72 5.47
C TYR A 57 7.76 -3.41 5.03
N CYS A 58 8.49 -2.82 4.07
CA CYS A 58 9.74 -3.38 3.60
C CYS A 58 10.81 -3.44 4.71
N TYR A 59 10.91 -2.38 5.52
CA TYR A 59 11.83 -2.30 6.64
C TYR A 59 11.58 -3.39 7.68
N GLU A 60 10.33 -3.54 8.12
CA GLU A 60 9.92 -4.55 9.11
C GLU A 60 10.16 -5.98 8.60
N ASN A 61 9.89 -6.22 7.32
CA ASN A 61 10.08 -7.53 6.68
C ASN A 61 11.52 -7.79 6.19
N LYS A 62 12.44 -6.82 6.37
CA LYS A 62 13.85 -6.88 5.95
C LYS A 62 14.01 -7.27 4.48
N ILE A 63 13.17 -6.69 3.63
CA ILE A 63 13.14 -6.90 2.18
C ILE A 63 13.60 -5.66 1.44
#